data_AF-A0A1M2V6T8-F1
#
_entry.id   AF-A0A1M2V6T8-F1
#
_cell.length_a   1.000
_cell.length_b   1.000
_cell.length_c   1.000
_cell.angle_alpha   90.00
_cell.angle_beta   90.00
_cell.angle_gamma   90.00
#
_symmetry.space_group_name_H-M   'P 1'
#
loop_
_entity.id
_entity.type
_entity.pdbx_description
1 polymer ?
#
loop_
_entity_poly.entity_id
_entity_poly.type
_entity_poly.pdbx_seq_one_letter_code
_entity_poly.pdbx_strand_id
1 'polypeptide(L)'
;MQERQCMDAVIVNDFLLSFCKQYIYLYRLPPPRPHDTSNDPQDTPQLDAIASYKWRWRIDTLVAQPRLSPSSLAHRTGTPLIDILIRFDTWFPWPVNILHHFVLAPNPAYHPAADPTALPYLLGAQDGPFMVHALPSPLRIFTPSDVALGAHGTALWIDAATDGGAAAQAGDHGQRVAGKVLTRAPLPGLRARVRPGDDAVSPGLAAEVEGEGEEIQETGIGAGAGADGVREAPGPTMRGGTAVSVFQAHEGEARWNRVAVDEEGGRVAVGHVDGTVTVMSYVPS
;
A
#
# COMPACT_ATOMS: atom_id res chain seq x y z
N MET A 1 -16.87 -14.63 -3.61
CA MET A 1 -16.66 -14.23 -2.20
C MET A 1 -15.20 -13.88 -1.87
N GLN A 2 -14.18 -14.40 -2.57
CA GLN A 2 -12.78 -14.18 -2.21
C GLN A 2 -12.32 -12.70 -2.24
N GLU A 3 -12.93 -11.86 -3.07
CA GLU A 3 -12.60 -10.42 -3.17
C GLU A 3 -12.82 -9.62 -1.88
N ARG A 4 -13.75 -10.07 -1.03
CA ARG A 4 -14.09 -9.42 0.26
C ARG A 4 -13.36 -10.02 1.45
N GLN A 5 -12.38 -10.89 1.22
CA GLN A 5 -11.54 -11.42 2.29
C GLN A 5 -10.76 -10.26 2.92
N CYS A 6 -11.03 -9.97 4.19
CA CYS A 6 -10.29 -9.00 4.97
C CYS A 6 -8.83 -9.44 5.12
N MET A 7 -7.91 -8.51 4.88
CA MET A 7 -6.46 -8.69 4.97
C MET A 7 -5.89 -7.87 6.13
N ASP A 8 -6.40 -6.67 6.33
CA ASP A 8 -6.01 -5.77 7.41
C ASP A 8 -7.18 -4.87 7.82
N ALA A 9 -7.12 -4.29 9.02
CA ALA A 9 -8.13 -3.40 9.53
C ALA A 9 -7.53 -2.30 10.40
N VAL A 10 -8.01 -1.08 10.22
CA VAL A 10 -7.55 0.10 10.95
C VAL A 10 -8.75 0.77 11.61
N ILE A 11 -8.65 1.02 12.91
CA ILE A 11 -9.64 1.80 13.66
C ILE A 11 -9.12 3.22 13.83
N VAL A 12 -9.91 4.21 13.41
CA VAL A 12 -9.63 5.63 13.58
C VAL A 12 -10.86 6.28 14.19
N ASN A 13 -10.73 6.77 15.43
CA ASN A 13 -11.85 7.33 16.18
C ASN A 13 -13.03 6.35 16.27
N ASP A 14 -14.22 6.76 15.81
CA ASP A 14 -15.45 5.97 15.72
C ASP A 14 -15.63 5.29 14.35
N PHE A 15 -14.55 5.11 13.59
CA PHE A 15 -14.60 4.47 12.27
C PHE A 15 -13.66 3.27 12.18
N LEU A 16 -14.10 2.28 11.41
CA LEU A 16 -13.33 1.11 11.03
C LEU A 16 -13.10 1.12 9.52
N LEU A 17 -11.84 1.06 9.11
CA LEU A 17 -11.46 0.77 7.74
C LEU A 17 -11.07 -0.70 7.64
N SER A 18 -11.77 -1.45 6.79
CA SER A 18 -11.44 -2.83 6.45
C SER A 18 -10.78 -2.86 5.07
N PHE A 19 -9.58 -3.40 4.99
CA PHE A 19 -8.82 -3.57 3.77
C PHE A 19 -8.95 -5.03 3.31
N CYS A 20 -9.65 -5.23 2.21
CA CYS A 20 -9.90 -6.54 1.61
C CYS A 20 -9.07 -6.73 0.34
N LYS A 21 -9.06 -7.96 -0.18
CA LYS A 21 -8.37 -8.34 -1.43
C LYS A 21 -8.63 -7.44 -2.63
N GLN A 22 -9.80 -6.82 -2.74
CA GLN A 22 -10.08 -5.88 -3.83
C GLN A 22 -10.91 -4.67 -3.40
N TYR A 23 -11.15 -4.49 -2.11
CA TYR A 23 -11.97 -3.37 -1.61
C TYR A 23 -11.35 -2.74 -0.37
N ILE A 24 -11.63 -1.46 -0.15
CA ILE A 24 -11.58 -0.82 1.15
C ILE A 24 -13.03 -0.52 1.53
N TYR A 25 -13.43 -0.90 2.74
CA TYR A 25 -14.72 -0.54 3.29
C TYR A 25 -14.53 0.38 4.49
N LEU A 26 -15.33 1.44 4.55
CA LEU A 26 -15.43 2.31 5.72
C LEU A 26 -16.73 1.97 6.45
N TYR A 27 -16.64 1.76 7.75
CA TYR A 27 -17.77 1.52 8.64
C TYR A 27 -17.77 2.58 9.74
N ARG A 28 -18.96 2.96 10.18
CA ARG A 28 -19.14 3.70 11.43
C ARG A 28 -19.34 2.72 12.58
N LEU A 29 -18.55 2.85 13.62
CA LEU A 29 -18.70 2.05 14.82
C LEU A 29 -19.84 2.63 15.67
N PRO A 30 -20.73 1.77 16.23
CA PRO A 30 -21.75 2.24 17.15
C PRO A 30 -21.08 2.80 18.41
N PRO A 31 -21.66 3.83 19.05
CA PRO A 31 -21.14 4.31 20.31
C PRO A 31 -21.15 3.18 21.35
N PRO A 32 -20.19 3.15 22.29
CA PRO A 32 -20.17 2.14 23.34
C PRO A 32 -21.48 2.19 24.12
N ARG A 33 -22.21 1.06 24.15
CA ARG A 33 -23.47 0.96 24.89
C ARG A 33 -23.16 1.05 26.40
N PRO A 34 -23.86 1.91 27.16
CA PRO A 34 -23.66 1.97 28.60
C PRO A 34 -24.15 0.68 29.24
N HIS A 35 -23.22 -0.18 29.69
CA HIS A 35 -23.44 -1.39 30.51
C HIS A 35 -24.77 -2.11 30.27
N ASP A 36 -24.97 -2.66 29.07
CA ASP A 36 -26.03 -3.67 28.88
C ASP A 36 -25.62 -4.94 29.64
N THR A 37 -26.28 -5.20 30.76
CA THR A 37 -26.14 -6.47 31.51
C THR A 37 -26.90 -7.62 30.85
N SER A 38 -27.54 -7.40 29.70
CA SER A 38 -28.21 -8.44 28.95
C SER A 38 -27.16 -9.34 28.28
N ASN A 39 -26.88 -10.48 28.92
CA ASN A 39 -26.06 -11.57 28.38
C ASN A 39 -26.73 -12.28 27.19
N ASP A 40 -27.50 -11.60 26.35
CA ASP A 40 -28.13 -12.25 25.19
C ASP A 40 -27.07 -12.40 24.08
N PRO A 41 -26.58 -13.63 23.81
CA PRO A 41 -25.48 -13.84 22.87
C PRO A 41 -25.91 -13.71 21.40
N GLN A 42 -27.16 -13.34 21.10
CA GLN A 42 -27.71 -13.37 19.74
C GLN A 42 -27.66 -12.04 18.98
N ASP A 43 -27.40 -10.90 19.62
CA ASP A 43 -27.43 -9.59 18.95
C ASP A 43 -26.02 -9.03 18.68
N THR A 44 -25.22 -9.75 17.87
CA THR A 44 -24.02 -9.14 17.29
C THR A 44 -24.44 -8.06 16.30
N PRO A 45 -24.10 -6.77 16.54
CA PRO A 45 -24.54 -5.69 15.65
C PRO A 45 -23.95 -5.89 14.25
N GLN A 46 -24.82 -5.97 13.25
CA GLN A 46 -24.41 -5.97 11.86
C GLN A 46 -24.00 -4.53 11.47
N LEU A 47 -22.80 -4.39 10.90
CA LEU A 47 -22.28 -3.11 10.42
C LEU A 47 -22.35 -3.08 8.90
N ASP A 48 -23.04 -2.07 8.35
CA ASP A 48 -23.06 -1.80 6.92
C ASP A 48 -21.97 -0.78 6.55
N ALA A 49 -21.32 -1.00 5.40
CA ALA A 49 -20.30 -0.09 4.92
C ALA A 49 -20.96 1.22 4.46
N ILE A 50 -20.48 2.35 4.97
CA ILE A 50 -20.98 3.69 4.62
C ILE A 50 -20.28 4.26 3.39
N ALA A 51 -19.09 3.76 3.09
CA ALA A 51 -18.36 4.05 1.85
C ALA A 51 -17.49 2.85 1.46
N SER A 52 -17.14 2.77 0.18
CA SER A 52 -16.23 1.76 -0.31
C SER A 52 -15.39 2.26 -1.47
N TYR A 53 -14.22 1.67 -1.63
CA TYR A 53 -13.32 1.88 -2.75
C TYR A 53 -12.91 0.52 -3.32
N LYS A 54 -13.02 0.33 -4.64
CA LYS A 54 -12.63 -0.92 -5.31
C LYS A 54 -11.29 -0.75 -5.98
N TRP A 55 -10.34 -1.61 -5.63
CA TRP A 55 -9.06 -1.71 -6.34
C TRP A 55 -9.27 -2.31 -7.73
N ARG A 56 -8.52 -1.81 -8.72
CA ARG A 56 -8.57 -2.38 -10.07
C ARG A 56 -8.03 -3.81 -10.11
N TRP A 57 -6.98 -4.06 -9.33
CA TRP A 57 -6.32 -5.37 -9.27
C TRP A 57 -6.53 -6.02 -7.92
N ARG A 58 -6.46 -7.35 -7.95
CA ARG A 58 -6.48 -8.17 -6.74
C ARG A 58 -5.17 -8.01 -5.98
N ILE A 59 -5.29 -7.96 -4.67
CA ILE A 59 -4.18 -7.79 -3.74
C ILE A 59 -3.77 -9.16 -3.19
N ASP A 60 -2.47 -9.42 -3.23
CA ASP A 60 -1.85 -10.59 -2.62
C ASP A 60 -1.42 -10.29 -1.18
N THR A 61 -0.72 -9.18 -1.00
CA THR A 61 -0.18 -8.75 0.29
C THR A 61 -0.59 -7.29 0.56
N LEU A 62 -1.06 -7.01 1.78
CA LEU A 62 -1.43 -5.66 2.22
C LEU A 62 -1.06 -5.45 3.68
N VAL A 63 -0.50 -4.28 4.00
CA VAL A 63 -0.44 -3.76 5.37
C VAL A 63 -0.83 -2.27 5.34
N ALA A 64 -1.64 -1.85 6.30
CA ALA A 64 -2.10 -0.49 6.45
C ALA A 64 -1.78 0.04 7.86
N GLN A 65 -1.27 1.26 7.95
CA GLN A 65 -0.88 1.85 9.23
C GLN A 65 -1.23 3.34 9.29
N PRO A 66 -1.99 3.79 10.31
CA PRO A 66 -2.13 5.21 10.61
C PRO A 66 -0.77 5.86 10.89
N ARG A 67 -0.51 6.95 10.20
CA ARG A 67 0.70 7.73 10.38
C ARG A 67 0.59 8.64 11.60
N LEU A 68 1.52 8.50 12.52
CA LEU A 68 1.73 9.43 13.62
C LEU A 68 2.46 10.66 13.09
N SER A 69 1.75 11.79 13.05
CA SER A 69 2.39 13.08 12.78
C SER A 69 3.15 13.55 14.02
N PRO A 70 4.39 14.08 13.89
CA PRO A 70 5.09 14.69 15.02
C PRO A 70 4.27 15.81 15.69
N SER A 71 3.50 16.55 14.89
CA SER A 71 2.61 17.61 15.36
C SER A 71 1.32 17.10 16.02
N SER A 72 0.94 15.85 15.80
CA SER A 72 -0.27 15.23 16.38
C SER A 72 -0.14 14.99 17.90
N LEU A 73 1.09 14.85 18.41
CA LEU A 73 1.34 14.66 19.85
C LEU A 73 0.78 15.81 20.70
N ALA A 74 0.71 17.02 20.15
CA ALA A 74 0.17 18.19 20.85
C ALA A 74 -1.36 18.32 20.70
N HIS A 75 -1.96 17.88 19.60
CA HIS A 75 -3.38 18.03 19.30
C HIS A 75 -3.88 16.78 18.56
N ARG A 76 -4.36 15.78 19.31
CA ARG A 76 -4.91 14.51 18.78
C ARG A 76 -6.25 14.65 18.03
N THR A 77 -6.62 15.86 17.62
CA THR A 77 -7.96 16.13 17.07
C THR A 77 -8.09 15.85 15.57
N GLY A 78 -7.00 15.47 14.90
CA GLY A 78 -6.97 15.24 13.46
C GLY A 78 -7.07 13.76 13.08
N THR A 79 -7.84 13.48 12.03
CA THR A 79 -7.83 12.20 11.33
C THR A 79 -6.46 12.00 10.65
N PRO A 80 -5.72 10.90 10.91
CA PRO A 80 -4.37 10.70 10.38
C PRO A 80 -4.39 10.32 8.89
N LEU A 81 -3.24 10.48 8.24
CA LEU A 81 -2.96 9.79 6.97
C LEU A 81 -2.85 8.29 7.26
N ILE A 82 -3.27 7.45 6.32
CA ILE A 82 -3.03 6.01 6.41
C ILE A 82 -2.08 5.62 5.29
N ASP A 83 -0.91 5.11 5.66
CA ASP A 83 0.04 4.51 4.75
C ASP A 83 -0.41 3.08 4.43
N ILE A 84 -0.36 2.70 3.16
CA ILE A 84 -0.79 1.37 2.70
C ILE A 84 0.31 0.83 1.80
N LEU A 85 0.89 -0.32 2.17
CA LEU A 85 1.80 -1.06 1.30
C LEU A 85 1.04 -2.23 0.69
N ILE A 86 1.12 -2.34 -0.63
CA ILE A 86 0.39 -3.33 -1.42
C ILE A 86 1.34 -4.06 -2.35
N ARG A 87 1.18 -5.37 -2.44
CA ARG A 87 1.61 -6.17 -3.59
C ARG A 87 0.39 -6.72 -4.29
N PHE A 88 0.31 -6.53 -5.61
CA PHE A 88 -0.77 -7.08 -6.42
C PHE A 88 -0.49 -8.53 -6.84
N ASP A 89 -1.56 -9.31 -6.96
CA ASP A 89 -1.56 -10.72 -7.39
C ASP A 89 -1.59 -10.84 -8.94
N THR A 90 -0.94 -9.92 -9.66
CA THR A 90 -0.98 -9.90 -11.13
C THR A 90 0.42 -9.79 -11.70
N TRP A 91 0.64 -10.47 -12.83
CA TRP A 91 1.88 -10.40 -13.59
C TRP A 91 1.85 -9.32 -14.68
N PHE A 92 0.67 -8.75 -14.93
CA PHE A 92 0.42 -7.71 -15.93
C PHE A 92 -0.62 -6.70 -15.42
N PRO A 93 -0.42 -5.39 -15.60
CA PRO A 93 0.74 -4.74 -16.19
C PRO A 93 1.94 -4.61 -15.24
N TRP A 94 1.76 -4.93 -13.95
CA TRP A 94 2.80 -4.76 -12.93
C TRP A 94 3.50 -6.08 -12.67
N PRO A 95 4.84 -6.13 -12.68
CA PRO A 95 5.53 -7.31 -12.21
C PRO A 95 5.30 -7.47 -10.70
N VAL A 96 5.10 -8.71 -10.25
CA VAL A 96 4.99 -9.12 -8.82
C VAL A 96 6.21 -8.70 -7.95
N ASN A 97 7.23 -8.14 -8.59
CA ASN A 97 8.50 -7.69 -8.04
C ASN A 97 8.47 -6.24 -7.53
N ILE A 98 7.29 -5.65 -7.33
CA ILE A 98 7.11 -4.26 -6.89
C ILE A 98 6.17 -4.21 -5.68
N LEU A 99 6.56 -3.44 -4.67
CA LEU A 99 5.67 -2.99 -3.61
C LEU A 99 5.19 -1.58 -3.91
N HIS A 100 3.88 -1.39 -3.91
CA HIS A 100 3.25 -0.11 -4.13
C HIS A 100 2.91 0.52 -2.78
N HIS A 101 3.38 1.75 -2.58
CA HIS A 101 3.00 2.56 -1.43
C HIS A 101 1.91 3.53 -1.85
N PHE A 102 0.73 3.34 -1.27
CA PHE A 102 -0.39 4.25 -1.38
C PHE A 102 -0.57 5.03 -0.08
N VAL A 103 -1.15 6.21 -0.20
CA VAL A 103 -1.60 7.01 0.95
C VAL A 103 -3.08 7.25 0.81
N LEU A 104 -3.83 6.94 1.88
CA LEU A 104 -5.21 7.36 2.05
C LEU A 104 -5.23 8.63 2.90
N ALA A 105 -5.50 9.76 2.25
CA ALA A 105 -5.56 11.06 2.91
C ALA A 105 -6.89 11.26 3.64
N PRO A 106 -6.86 11.91 4.82
CA PRO A 106 -8.08 12.31 5.50
C PRO A 106 -8.82 13.36 4.67
N ASN A 107 -10.14 13.35 4.75
CA ASN A 107 -10.98 14.43 4.24
C ASN A 107 -10.71 15.72 5.04
N PRO A 108 -10.18 16.80 4.43
CA PRO A 108 -9.89 18.03 5.15
C PRO A 108 -11.13 18.78 5.64
N ALA A 109 -12.31 18.51 5.06
CA ALA A 109 -13.57 19.09 5.50
C ALA A 109 -14.22 18.29 6.64
N TYR A 110 -13.65 17.14 7.01
CA TYR A 110 -14.19 16.32 8.09
C TYR A 110 -13.91 16.96 9.45
N HIS A 111 -15.01 17.38 10.09
CA HIS A 111 -15.00 17.88 11.45
C HIS A 111 -16.09 17.15 12.25
N PRO A 112 -15.75 16.26 13.18
CA PRO A 112 -16.72 15.38 13.84
C PRO A 112 -17.81 16.15 14.59
N ALA A 113 -17.52 17.36 15.06
CA ALA A 113 -18.47 18.21 15.77
C ALA A 113 -19.33 19.10 14.86
N ALA A 114 -18.92 19.34 13.61
CA ALA A 114 -19.57 20.29 12.73
C ALA A 114 -20.59 19.63 11.79
N ASP A 115 -20.26 18.45 11.25
CA ASP A 115 -21.11 17.73 10.30
C ASP A 115 -21.04 16.21 10.54
N PRO A 116 -22.11 15.57 11.04
CA PRO A 116 -22.13 14.13 11.30
C PRO A 116 -22.25 13.28 10.03
N THR A 117 -22.52 13.90 8.87
CA THR A 117 -22.62 13.24 7.56
C THR A 117 -21.29 13.24 6.81
N ALA A 118 -20.39 14.15 7.15
CA ALA A 118 -19.05 14.18 6.58
C ALA A 118 -18.29 12.90 6.95
N LEU A 119 -17.64 12.30 5.96
CA LEU A 119 -16.83 11.10 6.15
C LEU A 119 -15.35 11.46 6.35
N PRO A 120 -14.63 10.78 7.25
CA PRO A 120 -13.20 11.04 7.48
C PRO A 120 -12.32 10.61 6.30
N TYR A 121 -12.78 9.68 5.48
CA TYR A 121 -12.09 9.13 4.32
C TYR A 121 -13.11 8.77 3.23
N LEU A 122 -12.63 8.46 2.01
CA LEU A 122 -13.43 7.94 0.90
C LEU A 122 -14.63 8.84 0.55
N LEU A 123 -14.36 10.11 0.22
CA LEU A 123 -15.37 11.13 -0.09
C LEU A 123 -16.31 10.77 -1.25
N GLY A 124 -15.90 9.85 -2.12
CA GLY A 124 -16.69 9.34 -3.23
C GLY A 124 -15.95 8.22 -3.97
N ALA A 125 -16.59 7.67 -5.01
CA ALA A 125 -16.02 6.56 -5.77
C ALA A 125 -14.66 6.88 -6.44
N GLN A 126 -14.39 8.17 -6.70
CA GLN A 126 -13.11 8.65 -7.25
C GLN A 126 -12.07 9.01 -6.18
N ASP A 127 -12.50 9.13 -4.93
CA ASP A 127 -11.64 9.55 -3.82
C ASP A 127 -11.11 8.31 -3.09
N GLY A 128 -10.10 7.70 -3.71
CA GLY A 128 -9.36 6.58 -3.15
C GLY A 128 -7.96 6.94 -2.68
N PRO A 129 -7.23 5.94 -2.19
CA PRO A 129 -5.79 6.04 -1.98
C PRO A 129 -5.07 6.45 -3.28
N PHE A 130 -3.98 7.22 -3.16
CA PHE A 130 -3.14 7.60 -4.30
C PHE A 130 -1.73 7.05 -4.13
N MET A 131 -1.08 6.69 -5.24
CA MET A 131 0.25 6.10 -5.21
C MET A 131 1.31 7.18 -4.92
N VAL A 132 2.24 6.88 -4.02
CA VAL A 132 3.35 7.77 -3.64
C VAL A 132 4.69 7.16 -4.05
N HIS A 133 4.88 5.85 -3.86
CA HIS A 133 6.10 5.16 -4.25
C HIS A 133 5.82 3.81 -4.93
N ALA A 134 6.71 3.45 -5.84
CA ALA A 134 6.91 2.08 -6.31
C ALA A 134 8.29 1.62 -5.81
N LEU A 135 8.31 0.58 -4.99
CA LEU A 135 9.51 0.08 -4.32
C LEU A 135 9.93 -1.25 -4.97
N PRO A 136 11.17 -1.38 -5.47
CA PRO A 136 11.67 -2.65 -5.96
C PRO A 136 11.67 -3.70 -4.84
N SER A 137 11.00 -4.82 -5.09
CA SER A 137 10.85 -5.93 -4.14
C SER A 137 10.75 -7.25 -4.91
N PRO A 138 11.82 -7.69 -5.59
CA PRO A 138 11.77 -8.89 -6.42
C PRO A 138 11.44 -10.13 -5.61
N LEU A 139 10.50 -10.92 -6.11
CA LEU A 139 10.13 -12.20 -5.53
C LEU A 139 10.60 -13.34 -6.42
N ARG A 140 10.97 -14.44 -5.77
CA ARG A 140 11.13 -15.74 -6.41
C ARG A 140 9.94 -16.61 -6.02
N ILE A 141 9.47 -17.42 -6.97
CA ILE A 141 8.36 -18.35 -6.75
C ILE A 141 8.69 -19.22 -5.53
N PHE A 142 7.73 -19.38 -4.62
CA PHE A 142 7.85 -20.14 -3.37
C PHE A 142 8.83 -19.58 -2.34
N THR A 143 9.40 -18.39 -2.55
CA THR A 143 10.19 -17.73 -1.52
C THR A 143 9.26 -16.98 -0.58
N PRO A 144 9.33 -17.20 0.74
CA PRO A 144 8.55 -16.42 1.69
C PRO A 144 8.84 -14.93 1.54
N SER A 145 7.79 -14.12 1.67
CA SER A 145 7.88 -12.67 1.67
C SER A 145 6.91 -12.13 2.70
N ASP A 146 7.28 -11.02 3.30
CA ASP A 146 6.46 -10.34 4.30
C ASP A 146 6.72 -8.84 4.22
N VAL A 147 5.77 -8.06 4.72
CA VAL A 147 5.86 -6.59 4.76
C VAL A 147 5.41 -6.10 6.12
N ALA A 148 6.07 -5.07 6.63
CA ALA A 148 5.67 -4.38 7.84
C ALA A 148 5.75 -2.87 7.63
N LEU A 149 4.91 -2.15 8.36
CA LEU A 149 4.79 -0.70 8.26
C LEU A 149 4.68 -0.10 9.65
N GLY A 150 5.62 0.79 9.97
CA GLY A 150 5.64 1.53 11.22
C GLY A 150 4.79 2.79 11.17
N ALA A 151 4.36 3.26 12.33
CA ALA A 151 3.52 4.44 12.51
C ALA A 151 4.20 5.77 12.12
N HIS A 152 5.52 5.87 12.11
CA HIS A 152 6.32 6.98 11.59
C HIS A 152 6.72 6.79 10.11
N GLY A 153 6.14 5.78 9.46
CA GLY A 153 6.28 5.52 8.03
C GLY A 153 7.53 4.74 7.64
N THR A 154 8.14 3.98 8.56
CA THR A 154 9.16 2.99 8.19
C THR A 154 8.49 1.78 7.55
N ALA A 155 8.74 1.58 6.26
CA ALA A 155 8.40 0.34 5.56
C ALA A 155 9.54 -0.65 5.68
N LEU A 156 9.23 -1.91 6.01
CA LEU A 156 10.14 -3.04 5.93
C LEU A 156 9.54 -4.14 5.05
N TRP A 157 10.38 -4.88 4.34
CA TRP A 157 9.94 -6.04 3.58
C TRP A 157 11.05 -7.07 3.41
N ILE A 158 10.63 -8.30 3.17
CA ILE A 158 11.50 -9.41 2.77
C ILE A 158 11.34 -9.62 1.26
N ASP A 159 12.45 -9.60 0.53
CA ASP A 159 12.50 -9.89 -0.90
C ASP A 159 13.70 -10.78 -1.27
N ALA A 160 13.82 -11.15 -2.54
CA ALA A 160 14.84 -12.06 -3.07
C ALA A 160 16.05 -11.36 -3.71
N ALA A 161 16.23 -10.05 -3.55
CA ALA A 161 17.41 -9.38 -4.09
C ALA A 161 18.59 -9.47 -3.13
N THR A 162 19.63 -10.18 -3.53
CA THR A 162 20.87 -10.33 -2.76
C THR A 162 22.00 -9.43 -3.27
N ASP A 163 22.00 -9.11 -4.56
CA ASP A 163 23.03 -8.28 -5.17
C ASP A 163 22.77 -6.78 -4.99
N GLY A 164 23.71 -6.08 -4.33
CA GLY A 164 23.64 -4.63 -4.13
C GLY A 164 23.66 -3.81 -5.44
N GLY A 165 24.09 -4.41 -6.56
CA GLY A 165 24.17 -3.75 -7.86
C GLY A 165 22.93 -3.92 -8.75
N ALA A 166 22.08 -4.93 -8.51
CA ALA A 166 20.95 -5.29 -9.36
C ALA A 166 19.63 -5.23 -8.58
N ALA A 167 19.20 -4.02 -8.21
CA ALA A 167 18.06 -3.80 -7.31
C ALA A 167 16.73 -4.42 -7.76
N ALA A 168 16.59 -4.82 -9.03
CA ALA A 168 15.35 -5.30 -9.64
C ALA A 168 15.35 -6.80 -10.00
N GLN A 169 16.47 -7.52 -9.84
CA GLN A 169 16.54 -8.94 -10.19
C GLN A 169 16.53 -9.79 -8.92
N ALA A 170 15.67 -10.82 -8.91
CA ALA A 170 15.74 -11.85 -7.88
C ALA A 170 17.07 -12.59 -8.07
N GLY A 171 17.86 -12.70 -7.00
CA GLY A 171 19.04 -13.56 -7.00
C GLY A 171 18.62 -15.02 -7.13
N ASP A 172 19.53 -15.85 -7.63
CA ASP A 172 19.30 -17.29 -7.74
C ASP A 172 19.07 -17.92 -6.36
N HIS A 173 19.69 -17.34 -5.32
CA HIS A 173 19.62 -17.76 -3.92
C HIS A 173 19.50 -16.57 -2.97
N GLY A 174 19.05 -16.85 -1.75
CA GLY A 174 19.02 -15.88 -0.65
C GLY A 174 17.74 -15.06 -0.50
N GLN A 175 17.78 -14.17 0.50
CA GLN A 175 16.76 -13.18 0.86
C GLN A 175 17.44 -11.92 1.41
N ARG A 176 16.79 -10.76 1.30
CA ARG A 176 17.16 -9.55 2.06
C ARG A 176 15.98 -9.03 2.88
N VAL A 177 16.30 -8.41 4.01
CA VAL A 177 15.41 -7.51 4.75
C VAL A 177 15.76 -6.09 4.32
N ALA A 178 14.87 -5.50 3.55
CA ALA A 178 14.99 -4.13 3.06
C ALA A 178 14.01 -3.21 3.79
N GLY A 179 14.28 -1.91 3.74
CA GLY A 179 13.33 -0.94 4.24
C GLY A 179 13.59 0.49 3.80
N LYS A 180 12.61 1.35 4.05
CA LYS A 180 12.60 2.75 3.63
C LYS A 180 11.71 3.58 4.54
N VAL A 181 12.15 4.77 4.90
CA VAL A 181 11.31 5.78 5.56
C VAL A 181 10.52 6.54 4.49
N LEU A 182 9.18 6.37 4.51
CA LEU A 182 8.23 6.89 3.51
C LEU A 182 7.81 8.35 3.78
N THR A 183 7.95 8.82 5.03
CA THR A 183 7.45 10.14 5.49
C THR A 183 8.23 11.35 4.99
N ARG A 184 9.34 11.15 4.29
CA ARG A 184 10.20 12.24 3.80
C ARG A 184 9.77 12.80 2.43
N ALA A 185 8.89 12.11 1.72
CA ALA A 185 8.38 12.63 0.46
C ALA A 185 7.33 13.72 0.73
N PRO A 186 7.46 14.92 0.14
CA PRO A 186 6.38 15.90 0.14
C PRO A 186 5.15 15.23 -0.45
N LEU A 187 4.04 15.19 0.30
CA LEU A 187 2.79 14.73 -0.26
C LEU A 187 2.50 15.63 -1.47
N PRO A 188 2.16 15.07 -2.65
CA PRO A 188 1.75 15.86 -3.81
C PRO A 188 0.71 16.87 -3.32
N GLY A 189 1.05 18.16 -3.38
CA GLY A 189 0.37 19.21 -2.62
C GLY A 189 -1.14 19.02 -2.67
N LEU A 190 -1.71 18.62 -1.52
CA LEU A 190 -3.07 18.12 -1.29
C LEU A 190 -4.04 18.46 -2.44
N ARG A 191 -4.03 17.65 -3.51
CA ARG A 191 -4.91 17.70 -4.69
C ARG A 191 -5.42 19.07 -5.14
N ALA A 192 -4.58 20.12 -5.14
CA ALA A 192 -4.93 21.34 -5.86
C ALA A 192 -4.75 21.07 -7.37
N ARG A 193 -5.72 20.37 -7.98
CA ARG A 193 -5.88 20.13 -9.43
C ARG A 193 -4.96 19.08 -10.08
N VAL A 194 -4.90 17.85 -9.57
CA VAL A 194 -4.51 16.74 -10.47
C VAL A 194 -5.65 16.59 -11.49
N ARG A 195 -5.38 16.91 -12.76
CA ARG A 195 -6.35 16.77 -13.84
C ARG A 195 -6.70 15.27 -13.98
N PRO A 196 -7.95 14.90 -14.31
CA PRO A 196 -8.38 13.50 -14.48
C PRO A 196 -7.66 12.65 -15.55
N GLY A 197 -6.47 13.04 -16.03
CA GLY A 197 -5.71 12.33 -17.07
C GLY A 197 -4.20 12.23 -16.86
N ASP A 198 -3.61 12.88 -15.84
CA ASP A 198 -2.15 12.85 -15.63
C ASP A 198 -1.69 11.77 -14.65
N ASP A 199 -2.64 11.04 -14.06
CA ASP A 199 -2.34 9.90 -13.19
C ASP A 199 -2.25 8.63 -14.05
N ALA A 200 -1.40 8.62 -15.08
CA ALA A 200 -1.22 7.47 -15.99
C ALA A 200 -0.60 6.23 -15.31
N VAL A 201 -0.31 6.32 -14.01
CA VAL A 201 0.20 5.23 -13.16
C VAL A 201 -0.81 4.81 -12.09
N SER A 202 -1.83 5.63 -11.80
CA SER A 202 -3.04 5.19 -11.10
C SER A 202 -4.08 4.78 -12.14
N PRO A 203 -4.67 3.58 -12.05
CA PRO A 203 -5.59 3.16 -13.06
C PRO A 203 -6.84 4.05 -13.03
N GLY A 204 -7.10 4.76 -14.13
CA GLY A 204 -8.38 5.44 -14.34
C GLY A 204 -9.56 4.52 -14.08
N LEU A 205 -10.66 5.11 -13.63
CA LEU A 205 -11.93 4.43 -13.39
C LEU A 205 -12.31 3.61 -14.64
N ALA A 206 -12.44 2.29 -14.49
CA ALA A 206 -13.08 1.50 -15.52
C ALA A 206 -14.56 1.89 -15.52
N ALA A 207 -14.95 2.78 -16.42
CA ALA A 207 -16.35 2.82 -16.84
C ALA A 207 -16.64 1.42 -17.41
N GLU A 208 -17.62 0.72 -16.83
CA GLU A 208 -18.18 -0.47 -17.45
C GLU A 208 -18.82 0.00 -18.76
N VAL A 209 -18.05 -0.13 -19.86
CA VAL A 209 -18.56 0.08 -21.21
C VAL A 209 -19.23 -1.24 -21.60
N GLU A 210 -20.53 -1.34 -21.33
CA GLU A 210 -21.41 -2.19 -22.14
C GLU A 210 -21.48 -1.53 -23.52
N GLY A 211 -20.78 -2.08 -24.51
CA GLY A 211 -20.73 -1.53 -25.86
C GLY A 211 -20.21 -2.54 -26.87
N GLU A 212 -21.09 -2.88 -27.80
CA GLU A 212 -21.02 -3.95 -28.80
C GLU A 212 -19.84 -3.83 -29.77
N GLY A 213 -19.41 -4.98 -30.29
CA GLY A 213 -18.24 -5.08 -31.16
C GLY A 213 -18.43 -4.40 -32.52
N GLU A 214 -17.43 -3.60 -32.90
CA GLU A 214 -17.13 -3.30 -34.30
C GLU A 214 -15.82 -3.98 -34.70
N GLU A 215 -15.96 -4.84 -35.71
CA GLU A 215 -14.94 -5.61 -36.40
C GLU A 215 -14.09 -4.66 -37.27
N ILE A 216 -12.81 -4.48 -36.94
CA ILE A 216 -11.87 -3.74 -37.80
C ILE A 216 -11.04 -4.72 -38.62
N GLN A 217 -11.21 -4.57 -39.93
CA GLN A 217 -10.59 -5.29 -41.03
C GLN A 217 -9.07 -5.04 -41.09
N GLU A 218 -8.27 -6.12 -41.06
CA GLU A 218 -6.84 -6.09 -41.33
C GLU A 218 -6.57 -5.80 -42.83
N THR A 219 -5.76 -4.77 -43.11
CA THR A 219 -5.03 -4.69 -44.38
C THR A 219 -3.62 -4.15 -44.15
N GLY A 220 -2.63 -4.81 -44.77
CA GLY A 220 -1.58 -4.07 -45.50
C GLY A 220 -0.16 -4.09 -44.95
N ILE A 221 0.63 -5.01 -45.49
CA ILE A 221 2.09 -5.14 -45.49
C ILE A 221 2.83 -3.82 -45.82
N GLY A 222 3.92 -3.53 -45.11
CA GLY A 222 4.91 -2.53 -45.52
C GLY A 222 6.26 -2.70 -44.80
N ALA A 223 7.22 -3.34 -45.47
CA ALA A 223 8.61 -3.44 -45.04
C ALA A 223 9.36 -2.11 -45.32
N GLY A 224 10.00 -1.55 -44.30
CA GLY A 224 10.84 -0.36 -44.42
C GLY A 224 11.93 -0.35 -43.36
N ALA A 225 13.17 -0.63 -43.79
CA ALA A 225 14.37 -0.49 -42.99
C ALA A 225 14.70 0.99 -42.79
N GLY A 226 14.79 1.43 -41.54
CA GLY A 226 15.24 2.76 -41.15
C GLY A 226 15.85 2.70 -39.76
N ALA A 227 17.18 2.58 -39.71
CA ALA A 227 17.95 2.71 -38.48
C ALA A 227 18.08 4.21 -38.15
N ASP A 228 17.18 4.72 -37.31
CA ASP A 228 17.29 6.05 -36.74
C ASP A 228 17.37 5.94 -35.22
N GLY A 229 18.49 6.41 -34.67
CA GLY A 229 18.81 6.36 -33.25
C GLY A 229 17.87 7.25 -32.46
N VAL A 230 16.82 6.64 -31.90
CA VAL A 230 15.96 7.27 -30.89
C VAL A 230 16.81 7.49 -29.65
N ARG A 231 17.28 8.74 -29.47
CA ARG A 231 17.79 9.24 -28.19
C ARG A 231 16.64 9.19 -27.20
N GLU A 232 16.65 8.20 -26.31
CA GLU A 232 15.80 8.20 -25.11
C GLU A 232 15.98 9.54 -24.39
N ALA A 233 14.90 10.31 -24.33
CA ALA A 233 14.86 11.51 -23.51
C ALA A 233 15.10 11.07 -22.05
N PRO A 234 16.03 11.71 -21.30
CA PRO A 234 16.22 11.38 -19.90
C PRO A 234 14.89 11.62 -19.18
N GLY A 235 14.26 10.53 -18.74
CA GLY A 235 13.02 10.58 -17.96
C GLY A 235 13.16 11.47 -16.73
N PRO A 236 12.04 11.90 -16.14
CA PRO A 236 12.04 12.79 -14.98
C PRO A 236 12.97 12.21 -13.91
N THR A 237 14.10 12.87 -13.69
CA THR A 237 15.04 12.49 -12.65
C THR A 237 14.35 12.79 -11.32
N MET A 238 13.79 11.76 -10.67
CA MET A 238 13.30 11.84 -9.30
C MET A 238 14.49 12.11 -8.36
N ARG A 239 14.98 13.35 -8.36
CA ARG A 239 16.02 13.83 -7.45
C ARG A 239 15.40 13.95 -6.06
N GLY A 240 15.77 13.03 -5.16
CA GLY A 240 15.49 13.14 -3.73
C GLY A 240 14.78 11.95 -3.10
N GLY A 241 14.59 10.83 -3.80
CA GLY A 241 14.09 9.62 -3.16
C GLY A 241 15.07 9.11 -2.10
N THR A 242 14.62 8.94 -0.86
CA THR A 242 15.37 8.20 0.16
C THR A 242 15.75 6.83 -0.39
N ALA A 243 17.04 6.49 -0.28
CA ALA A 243 17.55 5.20 -0.70
C ALA A 243 16.91 4.08 0.14
N VAL A 244 16.62 2.96 -0.52
CA VAL A 244 16.25 1.72 0.18
C VAL A 244 17.47 1.29 0.99
N SER A 245 17.27 1.08 2.29
CA SER A 245 18.28 0.54 3.20
C SER A 245 18.16 -0.97 3.27
N VAL A 246 19.29 -1.67 3.36
CA VAL A 246 19.34 -3.12 3.57
C VAL A 246 19.81 -3.35 5.00
N PHE A 247 18.96 -3.99 5.80
CA PHE A 247 19.27 -4.31 7.20
C PHE A 247 20.06 -5.61 7.30
N GLN A 248 19.66 -6.60 6.51
CA GLN A 248 20.30 -7.89 6.48
C GLN A 248 20.13 -8.52 5.11
N ALA A 249 21.16 -9.20 4.62
CA ALA A 249 21.09 -10.06 3.45
C ALA A 249 21.64 -11.43 3.84
N HIS A 250 21.02 -12.49 3.34
CA HIS A 250 21.47 -13.86 3.55
C HIS A 250 21.59 -14.55 2.19
N GLU A 251 22.80 -14.97 1.86
CA GLU A 251 23.09 -15.80 0.70
C GLU A 251 22.89 -17.27 1.11
N GLY A 252 21.84 -17.91 0.62
CA GLY A 252 21.52 -19.29 0.99
C GLY A 252 20.07 -19.67 0.78
N GLU A 253 19.64 -20.73 1.47
CA GLU A 253 18.23 -21.10 1.52
C GLU A 253 17.42 -20.00 2.23
N ALA A 254 16.19 -19.79 1.76
CA ALA A 254 15.29 -18.83 2.34
C ALA A 254 14.89 -19.25 3.76
N ARG A 255 15.34 -18.50 4.76
CA ARG A 255 15.12 -18.78 6.18
C ARG A 255 14.18 -17.80 6.85
N TRP A 256 13.96 -16.62 6.28
CA TRP A 256 13.10 -15.60 6.87
C TRP A 256 11.69 -15.69 6.33
N ASN A 257 10.72 -15.48 7.20
CA ASN A 257 9.30 -15.59 6.87
C ASN A 257 8.46 -14.41 7.40
N ARG A 258 8.89 -13.76 8.48
CA ARG A 258 8.16 -12.62 9.06
C ARG A 258 9.07 -11.45 9.37
N VAL A 259 8.55 -10.23 9.24
CA VAL A 259 9.23 -9.00 9.66
C VAL A 259 8.28 -8.13 10.49
N ALA A 260 8.82 -7.47 11.50
CA ALA A 260 8.10 -6.47 12.29
C ALA A 260 9.03 -5.30 12.64
N VAL A 261 8.45 -4.13 12.84
CA VAL A 261 9.17 -2.89 13.19
C VAL A 261 8.63 -2.30 14.48
N ASP A 262 9.54 -1.93 15.38
CA ASP A 262 9.32 -1.13 16.58
C ASP A 262 10.08 0.19 16.38
N GLU A 263 9.42 1.20 15.84
CA GLU A 263 10.05 2.49 15.56
C GLU A 263 10.37 3.27 16.84
N GLU A 264 9.54 3.17 17.87
CA GLU A 264 9.76 3.85 19.15
C GLU A 264 11.01 3.32 19.85
N GLY A 265 11.21 2.01 19.83
CA GLY A 265 12.41 1.36 20.36
C GLY A 265 13.57 1.27 19.37
N GLY A 266 13.41 1.71 18.12
CA GLY A 266 14.44 1.60 17.07
C GLY A 266 14.86 0.14 16.82
N ARG A 267 13.89 -0.78 16.73
CA ARG A 267 14.13 -2.22 16.59
C ARG A 267 13.40 -2.83 15.40
N VAL A 268 14.02 -3.84 14.81
CA VAL A 268 13.44 -4.70 13.78
C VAL A 268 13.47 -6.13 14.29
N ALA A 269 12.37 -6.86 14.16
CA ALA A 269 12.32 -8.29 14.44
C ALA A 269 12.12 -9.07 13.15
N VAL A 270 12.88 -10.15 12.97
CA VAL A 270 12.80 -11.06 11.82
C VAL A 270 12.55 -12.47 12.33
N GLY A 271 11.42 -13.04 11.94
CA GLY A 271 11.04 -14.42 12.24
C GLY A 271 11.58 -15.38 11.20
N HIS A 272 12.15 -16.48 11.66
CA HIS A 272 12.73 -17.54 10.83
C HIS A 272 11.77 -18.74 10.69
N VAL A 273 11.98 -19.54 9.65
CA VAL A 273 11.22 -20.77 9.36
C VAL A 273 11.40 -21.86 10.42
N ASP A 274 12.49 -21.82 11.18
CA ASP A 274 12.78 -22.73 12.29
C ASP A 274 12.15 -22.29 13.63
N GLY A 275 11.40 -21.18 13.61
CA GLY A 275 10.74 -20.61 14.78
C GLY A 275 11.62 -19.67 15.60
N THR A 276 12.89 -19.45 15.21
CA THR A 276 13.75 -18.47 15.88
C THR A 276 13.38 -17.03 15.48
N VAL A 277 13.72 -16.06 16.32
CA VAL A 277 13.51 -14.63 16.07
C VAL A 277 14.82 -13.89 16.27
N THR A 278 15.24 -13.13 15.27
CA THR A 278 16.37 -12.21 15.37
C THR A 278 15.85 -10.80 15.57
N VAL A 279 16.35 -10.11 16.59
CA VAL A 279 16.03 -8.70 16.85
C VAL A 279 17.27 -7.87 16.58
N MET A 280 17.13 -6.84 15.75
CA MET A 280 18.18 -5.92 15.36
C MET A 280 17.81 -4.51 15.81
N SER A 281 18.79 -3.73 16.27
CA SER A 281 18.61 -2.30 16.46
C SER A 281 18.88 -1.57 15.15
N TYR A 282 18.11 -0.52 14.88
CA TYR A 282 18.38 0.39 13.78
C TYR A 282 18.26 1.83 14.23
N VAL A 283 19.07 2.69 13.62
CA VAL A 283 18.99 4.13 13.80
C VAL A 283 18.38 4.70 12.52
N PRO A 284 17.20 5.34 12.59
CA PRO A 284 16.65 6.03 11.43
C PRO A 284 17.64 7.11 10.98
N SER A 285 18.23 6.96 9.79
CA SER A 285 19.11 7.96 9.15
C SER A 285 18.29 9.04 8.49
#